data_AF-A0AAW4BLU9-F1
#
_entry.id   AF-A0AAW4BLU9-F1
#
_cell.length_a   1.000
_cell.length_b   1.000
_cell.length_c   1.000
_cell.angle_alpha   90.00
_cell.angle_beta   90.00
_cell.angle_gamma   90.00
#
_symmetry.space_group_name_H-M   'P 1'
#
loop_
_entity.id
_entity.type
_entity.pdbx_description
1 polymer ?
#
loop_
_entity_poly.entity_id
_entity_poly.type
_entity_poly.pdbx_seq_one_letter_code
_entity_poly.pdbx_strand_id
1 'polypeptide(L)'
;MSENLFKTFLKPSPDSSPYSLTELQSGTLQEWFSRHAFDLVIDYSQFLLYLSFSLSMILFFRRRLSPKLIAGAFALALVIFRYGENQTLGHLLLPEGANPQLVPTFLAGIAASGLTLLVVVRRWRTLDRIIMLGAQATVIGTTLIFHVALVQTALPGWNWNIAWQHRNLLDLPSAEFQDGCKAEGVACWSGTSLRAEDFPAPLRGQIFGTYVDLSTRPFTEMGTTVGIDNDEKTGSIAAVLLYRKAGLYKVIVDYADAVGAHRVILRLFYVLCSVAHSIWIYLALFLIAFHHRRFSRRGHAMPSAGKISSAQVPPFETGPSGIPN
;
A
#
# COMPACT_ATOMS: atom_id res chain seq x y z
N MET A 1 -27.03 9.58 25.59
CA MET A 1 -26.45 8.33 25.03
C MET A 1 -25.59 8.57 23.77
N SER A 2 -25.17 9.81 23.46
CA SER A 2 -24.45 10.17 22.21
C SER A 2 -23.00 10.65 22.40
N GLU A 3 -22.57 11.04 23.61
CA GLU A 3 -21.20 11.55 23.82
C GLU A 3 -20.14 10.45 24.00
N ASN A 4 -20.53 9.26 24.46
CA ASN A 4 -19.60 8.14 24.67
C ASN A 4 -19.17 7.46 23.37
N LEU A 5 -20.00 7.49 22.32
CA LEU A 5 -19.63 6.98 21.00
C LEU A 5 -18.52 7.84 20.37
N PHE A 6 -18.66 9.16 20.44
CA PHE A 6 -17.69 10.09 19.84
C PHE A 6 -16.31 10.05 20.52
N LYS A 7 -16.26 9.86 21.84
CA LYS A 7 -15.00 9.66 22.59
C LYS A 7 -14.33 8.31 22.30
N THR A 8 -15.09 7.30 21.89
CA THR A 8 -14.55 5.99 21.50
C THR A 8 -13.92 6.03 20.10
N PHE A 9 -14.44 6.89 19.21
CA PHE A 9 -13.89 7.13 17.86
C PHE A 9 -12.53 7.85 17.86
N LEU A 10 -12.21 8.60 18.92
CA LEU A 10 -10.95 9.37 19.04
C LEU A 10 -9.87 8.66 19.86
N LYS A 11 -10.13 7.46 20.38
CA LYS A 11 -9.11 6.73 21.13
C LYS A 11 -8.05 6.23 20.13
N PRO A 12 -6.76 6.51 20.29
CA PRO A 12 -5.74 5.94 19.41
C PRO A 12 -5.61 4.41 19.64
N SER A 13 -5.00 3.71 18.68
CA SER A 13 -4.82 2.25 18.70
C SER A 13 -4.08 1.80 19.97
N PRO A 14 -4.30 0.60 20.54
CA PRO A 14 -3.54 0.13 21.71
C PRO A 14 -2.01 0.08 21.52
N ASP A 15 -1.51 0.10 20.28
CA ASP A 15 -0.08 0.24 19.96
C ASP A 15 0.41 1.69 19.88
N SER A 16 -0.46 2.67 20.07
CA SER A 16 -0.04 4.05 20.26
C SER A 16 0.51 4.19 21.68
N SER A 17 1.82 4.43 21.77
CA SER A 17 2.49 4.87 22.99
C SER A 17 1.62 5.85 23.79
N PRO A 18 1.50 5.74 25.12
CA PRO A 18 0.79 6.73 25.92
C PRO A 18 1.45 8.10 25.74
N TYR A 19 0.83 8.94 24.92
CA TYR A 19 1.34 10.25 24.54
C TYR A 19 1.53 11.13 25.78
N SER A 20 2.79 11.36 26.14
CA SER A 20 3.13 12.31 27.18
C SER A 20 3.06 13.73 26.59
N LEU A 21 2.24 14.60 27.18
CA LEU A 21 2.18 16.04 26.88
C LEU A 21 3.54 16.76 27.02
N THR A 22 4.55 16.06 27.53
CA THR A 22 5.93 16.49 27.69
C THR A 22 6.77 16.46 26.41
N GLU A 23 6.41 15.72 25.36
CA GLU A 23 7.14 15.76 24.08
C GLU A 23 6.91 17.06 23.27
N LEU A 24 5.90 17.86 23.65
CA LEU A 24 5.66 19.18 23.06
C LEU A 24 6.73 20.23 23.45
N GLN A 25 7.61 19.91 24.41
CA GLN A 25 8.60 20.86 24.95
C GLN A 25 9.97 20.85 24.25
N SER A 26 10.24 19.94 23.31
CA SER A 26 11.58 19.84 22.69
C SER A 26 11.64 19.75 21.16
N GLY A 27 10.51 19.58 20.46
CA GLY A 27 10.44 19.56 19.00
C GLY A 27 9.71 20.78 18.44
N THR A 28 10.13 21.27 17.28
CA THR A 28 9.41 22.37 16.60
C THR A 28 8.00 21.90 16.18
N LEU A 29 7.00 22.79 16.25
CA LEU A 29 5.61 22.52 15.81
C LEU A 29 5.54 21.94 14.38
N GLN A 30 6.52 22.30 13.55
CA GLN A 30 6.73 21.79 12.20
C GLN A 30 7.14 20.31 12.18
N GLU A 31 8.03 19.86 13.06
CA GLU A 31 8.40 18.45 13.19
C GLU A 31 7.25 17.62 13.72
N TRP A 32 6.48 18.16 14.67
CA TRP A 32 5.25 17.54 15.14
C TRP A 32 4.26 17.37 14.00
N PHE A 33 3.94 18.44 13.26
CA PHE A 33 3.00 18.39 12.14
C PHE A 33 3.49 17.46 11.02
N SER A 34 4.79 17.49 10.70
CA SER A 34 5.38 16.61 9.68
C SER A 34 5.31 15.13 10.05
N ARG A 35 5.51 14.78 11.33
CA ARG A 35 5.37 13.39 11.81
C ARG A 35 3.90 12.94 11.81
N HIS A 36 3.00 13.75 12.36
CA HIS A 36 1.58 13.39 12.48
C HIS A 36 0.82 13.40 11.16
N ALA A 37 1.15 14.32 10.25
CA ALA A 37 0.58 14.33 8.90
C ALA A 37 0.99 13.09 8.11
N PHE A 38 2.16 12.52 8.38
CA PHE A 38 2.61 11.33 7.67
C PHE A 38 1.91 10.05 8.14
N ASP A 39 1.76 9.87 9.45
CA ASP A 39 0.98 8.74 10.00
C ASP A 39 -0.45 8.76 9.43
N LEU A 40 -1.04 9.96 9.33
CA LEU A 40 -2.35 10.13 8.68
C LEU A 40 -2.36 9.72 7.21
N VAL A 41 -1.27 9.96 6.46
CA VAL A 41 -1.16 9.54 5.04
C VAL A 41 -1.04 8.03 4.92
N ILE A 42 -0.28 7.38 5.80
CA ILE A 42 -0.19 5.91 5.85
C ILE A 42 -1.58 5.32 6.11
N ASP A 43 -2.23 5.80 7.17
CA ASP A 43 -3.56 5.37 7.57
C ASP A 43 -4.59 5.57 6.45
N TYR A 44 -4.54 6.74 5.81
CA TYR A 44 -5.41 7.05 4.67
C TYR A 44 -5.16 6.13 3.48
N SER A 45 -3.90 5.83 3.17
CA SER A 45 -3.53 4.90 2.10
C SER A 45 -4.09 3.49 2.33
N GLN A 46 -3.95 2.98 3.56
CA GLN A 46 -4.48 1.69 3.96
C GLN A 46 -6.02 1.68 3.94
N PHE A 47 -6.65 2.75 4.45
CA PHE A 47 -8.08 2.93 4.38
C PHE A 47 -8.61 2.87 2.93
N LEU A 48 -7.93 3.50 1.98
CA LEU A 48 -8.33 3.47 0.57
C LEU A 48 -8.26 2.06 -0.03
N LEU A 49 -7.27 1.24 0.34
CA LEU A 49 -7.20 -0.16 -0.06
C LEU A 49 -8.39 -0.96 0.51
N TYR A 50 -8.72 -0.76 1.78
CA TYR A 50 -9.89 -1.37 2.42
C TYR A 50 -11.22 -0.88 1.84
N LEU A 51 -11.31 0.39 1.45
CA LEU A 51 -12.47 0.95 0.78
C LEU A 51 -12.66 0.32 -0.59
N SER A 52 -11.59 0.21 -1.38
CA SER A 52 -11.60 -0.44 -2.70
C SER A 52 -12.02 -1.91 -2.59
N PHE A 53 -11.45 -2.63 -1.63
CA PHE A 53 -11.84 -3.98 -1.27
C PHE A 53 -13.34 -4.07 -0.91
N SER A 54 -13.82 -3.24 0.01
CA SER A 54 -15.20 -3.26 0.51
C SER A 54 -16.22 -2.95 -0.59
N LEU A 55 -15.93 -1.96 -1.44
CA LEU A 55 -16.77 -1.63 -2.61
C LEU A 55 -16.86 -2.81 -3.59
N SER A 56 -15.73 -3.47 -3.84
CA SER A 56 -15.65 -4.64 -4.71
C SER A 56 -16.40 -5.84 -4.14
N MET A 57 -16.28 -6.08 -2.83
CA MET A 57 -16.97 -7.17 -2.13
C MET A 57 -18.48 -7.00 -2.13
N ILE A 58 -18.99 -5.78 -1.93
CA ILE A 58 -20.43 -5.53 -2.03
C ILE A 58 -20.96 -5.91 -3.42
N LEU A 59 -20.17 -5.66 -4.47
CA LEU A 59 -20.54 -5.99 -5.84
C LEU A 59 -20.56 -7.49 -6.13
N PHE A 60 -20.08 -8.35 -5.23
CA PHE A 60 -20.30 -9.80 -5.35
C PHE A 60 -21.77 -10.14 -5.11
N PHE A 61 -22.32 -9.58 -4.03
CA PHE A 61 -23.70 -9.84 -3.59
C PHE A 61 -24.73 -8.94 -4.26
N ARG A 62 -24.32 -7.74 -4.67
CA ARG A 62 -25.20 -6.73 -5.27
C ARG A 62 -24.75 -6.41 -6.70
N ARG A 63 -25.72 -6.19 -7.59
CA ARG A 63 -25.46 -5.89 -9.00
C ARG A 63 -25.08 -4.44 -9.26
N ARG A 64 -25.45 -3.52 -8.37
CA ARG A 64 -25.26 -2.07 -8.48
C ARG A 64 -24.90 -1.46 -7.13
N LEU A 65 -24.09 -0.40 -7.17
CA LEU A 65 -23.75 0.40 -6.00
C LEU A 65 -24.75 1.55 -5.84
N SER A 66 -25.53 1.50 -4.77
CA SER A 66 -26.39 2.63 -4.36
C SER A 66 -25.66 3.49 -3.32
N PRO A 67 -26.08 4.75 -3.09
CA PRO A 67 -25.48 5.60 -2.06
C PRO A 67 -25.44 4.94 -0.67
N LYS A 68 -26.50 4.18 -0.31
CA LYS A 68 -26.57 3.42 0.94
C LYS A 68 -25.49 2.32 1.02
N LEU A 69 -25.25 1.63 -0.10
CA LEU A 69 -24.22 0.60 -0.17
C LEU A 69 -22.81 1.21 -0.14
N ILE A 70 -22.61 2.37 -0.76
CA ILE A 70 -21.32 3.09 -0.70
C ILE A 70 -21.02 3.54 0.73
N ALA A 71 -22.01 4.09 1.45
CA ALA A 71 -21.86 4.43 2.86
C ALA A 71 -21.57 3.18 3.72
N GLY A 72 -22.24 2.06 3.42
CA GLY A 72 -21.95 0.77 4.04
C GLY A 72 -20.53 0.27 3.76
N ALA A 73 -20.01 0.46 2.54
CA ALA A 73 -18.64 0.13 2.19
C ALA A 73 -17.62 0.97 2.97
N PHE A 74 -17.91 2.26 3.14
CA PHE A 74 -17.09 3.17 3.92
C PHE A 74 -17.05 2.74 5.41
N ALA A 75 -18.21 2.43 5.98
CA ALA A 75 -18.30 1.93 7.35
C ALA A 75 -17.57 0.58 7.52
N LEU A 76 -17.72 -0.35 6.56
CA LEU A 76 -17.01 -1.62 6.58
C LEU A 76 -15.49 -1.42 6.48
N ALA A 77 -15.03 -0.55 5.59
CA ALA A 77 -13.62 -0.22 5.45
C ALA A 77 -13.05 0.39 6.73
N LEU A 78 -13.80 1.26 7.42
CA LEU A 78 -13.39 1.80 8.72
C LEU A 78 -13.33 0.72 9.80
N VAL A 79 -14.30 -0.22 9.83
CA VAL A 79 -14.29 -1.34 10.78
C VAL A 79 -13.07 -2.23 10.54
N ILE A 80 -12.79 -2.60 9.29
CA ILE A 80 -11.62 -3.41 8.94
C ILE A 80 -10.33 -2.63 9.25
N PHE A 81 -10.25 -1.35 8.91
CA PHE A 81 -9.09 -0.52 9.23
C PHE A 81 -8.85 -0.44 10.74
N ARG A 82 -9.92 -0.35 11.54
CA ARG A 82 -9.81 -0.14 12.99
C ARG A 82 -9.58 -1.42 13.80
N TYR A 83 -10.19 -2.53 13.37
CA TYR A 83 -10.17 -3.80 14.09
C TYR A 83 -9.38 -4.89 13.37
N GLY A 84 -9.07 -4.68 12.10
CA GLY A 84 -8.10 -5.48 11.39
C GLY A 84 -6.72 -5.03 11.83
N GLU A 85 -6.23 -5.60 12.93
CA GLU A 85 -4.80 -5.67 13.14
C GLU A 85 -4.19 -6.35 11.91
N ASN A 86 -3.53 -5.57 11.06
CA ASN A 86 -2.85 -6.08 9.86
C ASN A 86 -1.90 -7.23 10.23
N GLN A 87 -1.37 -7.22 11.45
CA GLN A 87 -0.57 -8.31 12.01
C GLN A 87 -1.40 -9.58 12.24
N THR A 88 -2.51 -9.50 12.96
CA THR A 88 -3.40 -10.64 13.24
C THR A 88 -4.00 -11.23 11.96
N LEU A 89 -4.46 -10.40 11.03
CA LEU A 89 -4.89 -10.85 9.69
C LEU A 89 -3.72 -11.39 8.86
N GLY A 90 -2.53 -10.80 9.00
CA GLY A 90 -1.32 -11.22 8.31
C GLY A 90 -0.89 -12.62 8.72
N HIS A 91 -0.87 -12.92 10.02
CA HIS A 91 -0.57 -14.25 10.54
C HIS A 91 -1.59 -15.31 10.11
N LEU A 92 -2.85 -14.92 9.86
CA LEU A 92 -3.91 -15.84 9.42
C LEU A 92 -3.93 -16.06 7.90
N LEU A 93 -3.59 -15.05 7.11
CA LEU A 93 -3.78 -15.04 5.65
C LEU A 93 -2.49 -15.21 4.86
N LEU A 94 -1.34 -14.89 5.45
CA LEU A 94 -0.04 -14.91 4.78
C LEU A 94 0.87 -16.01 5.37
N PRO A 95 1.82 -16.55 4.57
CA PRO A 95 2.81 -17.50 5.07
C PRO A 95 3.61 -16.93 6.25
N GLU A 96 4.13 -17.80 7.12
CA GLU A 96 5.04 -17.40 8.19
C GLU A 96 6.24 -16.61 7.63
N GLY A 97 6.54 -15.46 8.23
CA GLY A 97 7.59 -14.54 7.79
C GLY A 97 7.18 -13.55 6.69
N ALA A 98 5.95 -13.60 6.18
CA ALA A 98 5.45 -12.59 5.24
C ALA A 98 5.17 -11.25 5.93
N ASN A 99 5.45 -10.15 5.24
CA ASN A 99 5.19 -8.81 5.77
C ASN A 99 3.67 -8.57 5.92
N PRO A 100 3.14 -8.34 7.14
CA PRO A 100 1.71 -8.12 7.37
C PRO A 100 1.16 -6.88 6.67
N GLN A 101 2.01 -5.95 6.24
CA GLN A 101 1.61 -4.79 5.43
C GLN A 101 1.09 -5.19 4.04
N LEU A 102 1.28 -6.44 3.59
CA LEU A 102 0.77 -6.96 2.32
C LEU A 102 -0.70 -7.37 2.37
N VAL A 103 -1.30 -7.49 3.57
CA VAL A 103 -2.70 -7.92 3.76
C VAL A 103 -3.69 -7.10 2.94
N PRO A 104 -3.68 -5.75 2.96
CA PRO A 104 -4.67 -4.97 2.21
C PRO A 104 -4.56 -5.18 0.70
N THR A 105 -3.33 -5.30 0.18
CA THR A 105 -3.07 -5.56 -1.24
C THR A 105 -3.49 -6.98 -1.64
N PHE A 106 -3.26 -7.97 -0.77
CA PHE A 106 -3.71 -9.35 -0.99
C PHE A 106 -5.23 -9.46 -1.03
N LEU A 107 -5.93 -8.86 -0.06
CA LEU A 107 -7.39 -8.78 -0.02
C LEU A 107 -7.93 -8.07 -1.27
N ALA A 108 -7.29 -6.98 -1.68
CA ALA A 108 -7.61 -6.29 -2.91
C ALA A 108 -7.48 -7.19 -4.15
N GLY A 109 -6.45 -8.04 -4.22
CA GLY A 109 -6.24 -9.03 -5.27
C GLY A 109 -7.34 -10.11 -5.31
N ILE A 110 -7.77 -10.62 -4.16
CA ILE A 110 -8.90 -11.57 -4.07
C ILE A 110 -10.18 -10.92 -4.61
N ALA A 111 -10.48 -9.69 -4.19
CA ALA A 111 -11.66 -8.97 -4.65
C ALA A 111 -11.62 -8.70 -6.17
N ALA A 112 -10.45 -8.36 -6.73
CA ALA A 112 -10.27 -8.18 -8.17
C ALA A 112 -10.51 -9.49 -8.95
N SER A 113 -9.98 -10.60 -8.44
CA SER A 113 -10.14 -11.93 -9.05
C SER A 113 -11.61 -12.36 -9.09
N GLY A 114 -12.33 -12.18 -7.97
CA GLY A 114 -13.76 -12.47 -7.93
C GLY A 114 -14.55 -11.52 -8.84
N LEU A 115 -14.28 -10.21 -8.85
CA LEU A 115 -14.94 -9.27 -9.77
C LEU A 115 -14.71 -9.65 -11.23
N THR A 116 -13.50 -10.08 -11.58
CA THR A 116 -13.16 -10.54 -12.94
C THR A 116 -14.06 -11.69 -13.37
N LEU A 117 -14.25 -12.70 -12.50
CA LEU A 117 -15.17 -13.80 -12.77
C LEU A 117 -16.60 -13.30 -13.02
N LEU A 118 -17.10 -12.39 -12.19
CA LEU A 118 -18.46 -11.83 -12.32
C LEU A 118 -18.62 -10.99 -13.59
N VAL A 119 -17.56 -10.34 -14.07
CA VAL A 119 -17.55 -9.51 -15.29
C VAL A 119 -17.46 -10.37 -16.55
N VAL A 120 -16.64 -11.42 -16.55
CA VAL A 120 -16.47 -12.34 -17.69
C VAL A 120 -17.77 -13.11 -17.95
N VAL A 121 -18.49 -13.50 -16.89
CA VAL A 121 -19.79 -14.19 -17.02
C VAL A 121 -20.89 -13.21 -17.43
N ARG A 122 -21.32 -13.27 -18.71
CA ARG A 122 -22.31 -12.35 -19.32
C ARG A 122 -23.58 -12.15 -18.50
N ARG A 123 -24.11 -13.20 -17.85
CA ARG A 123 -25.32 -13.14 -17.02
C ARG A 123 -25.17 -12.21 -15.81
N TRP A 124 -23.94 -12.06 -15.32
CA TRP A 124 -23.61 -11.40 -14.05
C TRP A 124 -22.91 -10.06 -14.30
N ARG A 125 -22.46 -9.80 -15.52
CA ARG A 125 -21.82 -8.55 -15.90
C ARG A 125 -22.72 -7.33 -15.70
N THR A 126 -22.23 -6.32 -15.00
CA THR A 126 -22.85 -5.00 -14.89
C THR A 126 -21.81 -3.90 -15.09
N LEU A 127 -22.27 -2.70 -15.49
CA LEU A 127 -21.37 -1.56 -15.71
C LEU A 127 -20.66 -1.14 -14.42
N ASP A 128 -21.36 -1.14 -13.27
CA ASP A 128 -20.76 -0.91 -11.95
C ASP A 128 -19.62 -1.90 -11.66
N ARG A 129 -19.79 -3.19 -11.98
CA ARG A 129 -18.75 -4.23 -11.82
C ARG A 129 -17.56 -3.99 -12.75
N ILE A 130 -17.79 -3.56 -13.99
CA ILE A 130 -16.71 -3.25 -14.95
C ILE A 130 -15.90 -2.04 -14.47
N ILE A 131 -16.58 -0.94 -14.10
CA ILE A 131 -15.92 0.28 -13.63
C ILE A 131 -15.15 0.00 -12.34
N MET A 132 -15.76 -0.74 -11.40
CA MET A 132 -15.09 -1.05 -10.14
C MET A 132 -13.93 -2.02 -10.32
N LEU A 133 -14.04 -3.01 -11.21
CA LEU A 133 -12.93 -3.88 -11.57
C LEU A 133 -11.77 -3.07 -12.16
N GLY A 134 -12.05 -2.10 -13.04
CA GLY A 134 -11.04 -1.20 -13.59
C GLY A 134 -10.31 -0.43 -12.49
N ALA A 135 -11.05 0.22 -11.60
CA ALA A 135 -10.43 0.95 -10.48
C ALA A 135 -9.67 0.04 -9.51
N GLN A 136 -10.19 -1.14 -9.18
CA GLN A 136 -9.51 -2.13 -8.34
C GLN A 136 -8.19 -2.59 -8.98
N ALA A 137 -8.22 -2.90 -10.28
CA ALA A 137 -7.04 -3.29 -11.04
C ALA A 137 -6.01 -2.16 -11.05
N THR A 138 -6.44 -0.91 -11.22
CA THR A 138 -5.51 0.22 -11.20
C THR A 138 -4.94 0.50 -9.82
N VAL A 139 -5.73 0.37 -8.73
CA VAL A 139 -5.23 0.48 -7.35
C VAL A 139 -4.12 -0.54 -7.08
N ILE A 140 -4.35 -1.81 -7.46
CA ILE A 140 -3.34 -2.87 -7.34
C ILE A 140 -2.12 -2.54 -8.22
N GLY A 141 -2.36 -2.16 -9.47
CA GLY A 141 -1.33 -1.82 -10.44
C GLY A 141 -0.44 -0.67 -9.97
N THR A 142 -1.02 0.43 -9.48
CA THR A 142 -0.26 1.57 -8.96
C THR A 142 0.50 1.21 -7.69
N THR A 143 -0.08 0.40 -6.79
CA THR A 143 0.62 -0.11 -5.61
C THR A 143 1.88 -0.88 -6.02
N LEU A 144 1.74 -1.82 -6.97
CA LEU A 144 2.87 -2.63 -7.45
C LEU A 144 3.92 -1.78 -8.16
N ILE A 145 3.51 -0.88 -9.05
CA ILE A 145 4.42 -0.01 -9.79
C ILE A 145 5.23 0.88 -8.82
N PHE A 146 4.58 1.51 -7.85
CA PHE A 146 5.27 2.35 -6.88
C PHE A 146 6.18 1.54 -5.96
N HIS A 147 5.78 0.31 -5.60
CA HIS A 147 6.63 -0.58 -4.82
C HIS A 147 7.90 -0.97 -5.59
N VAL A 148 7.75 -1.38 -6.86
CA VAL A 148 8.89 -1.73 -7.72
C VAL A 148 9.81 -0.52 -7.91
N ALA A 149 9.24 0.64 -8.26
CA ALA A 149 10.01 1.85 -8.54
C ALA A 149 10.75 2.39 -7.30
N LEU A 150 10.08 2.45 -6.15
CA LEU A 150 10.65 3.09 -4.96
C LEU A 150 11.39 2.11 -4.07
N VAL A 151 10.77 0.97 -3.73
CA VAL A 151 11.32 0.01 -2.76
C VAL A 151 12.32 -0.93 -3.42
N GLN A 152 12.05 -1.43 -4.63
CA GLN A 152 12.94 -2.39 -5.28
C GLN A 152 14.01 -1.75 -6.17
N THR A 153 13.86 -0.47 -6.54
CA THR A 153 14.80 0.20 -7.46
C THR A 153 15.48 1.41 -6.81
N ALA A 154 14.72 2.44 -6.42
CA ALA A 154 15.30 3.69 -5.90
C ALA A 154 16.03 3.49 -4.56
N LEU A 155 15.42 2.76 -3.63
CA LEU A 155 15.95 2.55 -2.29
C LEU A 155 17.28 1.78 -2.28
N PRO A 156 17.44 0.63 -2.97
CA PRO A 156 18.74 -0.01 -3.12
C PRO A 156 19.79 0.91 -3.73
N GLY A 157 19.42 1.70 -4.75
CA GLY A 157 20.33 2.67 -5.39
C GLY A 157 20.80 3.77 -4.44
N TRP A 158 19.91 4.30 -3.59
CA TRP A 158 20.26 5.27 -2.56
C TRP A 158 21.15 4.68 -1.47
N ASN A 159 20.79 3.51 -0.94
CA ASN A 159 21.60 2.84 0.08
C ASN A 159 22.99 2.47 -0.47
N TRP A 160 23.10 2.13 -1.75
CA TRP A 160 24.39 1.99 -2.42
C TRP A 160 25.18 3.30 -2.37
N ASN A 161 24.58 4.43 -2.77
CA ASN A 161 25.28 5.72 -2.73
C ASN A 161 25.70 6.12 -1.31
N ILE A 162 24.86 5.84 -0.29
CA ILE A 162 25.18 6.07 1.13
C ILE A 162 26.39 5.23 1.54
N ALA A 163 26.41 3.93 1.17
CA ALA A 163 27.55 3.08 1.47
C ALA A 163 28.86 3.68 0.91
N TRP A 164 28.81 4.19 -0.32
CA TRP A 164 29.97 4.78 -0.99
C TRP A 164 30.33 6.21 -0.57
N GLN A 165 29.45 6.91 0.16
CA GLN A 165 29.73 8.27 0.65
C GLN A 165 30.94 8.31 1.59
N HIS A 166 31.12 7.24 2.37
CA HIS A 166 32.19 7.11 3.38
C HIS A 166 33.48 6.48 2.83
N ARG A 167 33.66 6.47 1.50
CA ARG A 167 34.82 5.85 0.85
C ARG A 167 36.15 6.45 1.32
N ASN A 168 36.18 7.74 1.64
CA ASN A 168 37.35 8.44 2.20
C ASN A 168 37.94 7.75 3.44
N LEU A 169 37.10 7.13 4.27
CA LEU A 169 37.55 6.40 5.47
C LEU A 169 38.36 5.14 5.12
N LEU A 170 38.18 4.58 3.91
CA LEU A 170 38.93 3.40 3.47
C LEU A 170 40.42 3.70 3.27
N ASP A 171 40.78 4.94 2.97
CA ASP A 171 42.17 5.37 2.74
C ASP A 171 42.93 5.63 4.05
N LEU A 172 42.23 5.80 5.18
CA LEU A 172 42.87 6.05 6.48
C LEU A 172 43.74 4.87 6.95
N PRO A 173 44.87 5.10 7.62
CA PRO A 173 45.61 4.03 8.30
C PRO A 173 44.73 3.33 9.36
N SER A 174 44.98 2.05 9.65
CA SER A 174 44.20 1.30 10.65
C SER A 174 44.17 1.95 12.03
N ALA A 175 45.22 2.70 12.39
CA ALA A 175 45.30 3.43 13.65
C ALA A 175 44.31 4.60 13.74
N GLU A 176 43.99 5.24 12.60
CA GLU A 176 43.10 6.41 12.53
C GLU A 176 41.69 6.03 12.08
N PHE A 177 41.50 4.82 11.55
CA PHE A 177 40.24 4.37 10.97
C PHE A 177 39.06 4.44 11.94
N GLN A 178 39.25 3.99 13.19
CA GLN A 178 38.19 4.03 14.20
C GLN A 178 37.83 5.46 14.61
N ASP A 179 38.82 6.35 14.70
CA ASP A 179 38.59 7.76 15.02
C ASP A 179 37.86 8.49 13.88
N GLY A 180 38.25 8.21 12.64
CA GLY A 180 37.57 8.72 11.44
C GLY A 180 36.10 8.26 11.37
N CYS A 181 35.84 6.98 11.65
CA CYS A 181 34.48 6.46 11.71
C CYS A 181 33.63 7.11 12.80
N LYS A 182 34.22 7.34 13.98
CA LYS A 182 33.54 8.03 15.07
C LYS A 182 33.23 9.49 14.71
N ALA A 183 34.11 10.16 13.96
CA ALA A 183 33.90 11.53 13.51
C ALA A 183 32.76 11.63 12.47
N GLU A 184 32.65 10.66 11.57
CA GLU A 184 31.56 10.55 10.58
C GLU A 184 30.27 9.93 11.16
N GLY A 185 30.30 9.46 12.41
CA GLY A 185 29.12 8.88 13.08
C GLY A 185 28.71 7.49 12.57
N VAL A 186 29.63 6.75 11.94
CA VAL A 186 29.39 5.41 11.37
C VAL A 186 30.02 4.30 12.21
N ALA A 187 29.47 3.08 12.10
CA ALA A 187 30.04 1.91 12.78
C ALA A 187 31.08 1.23 11.90
N CYS A 188 32.23 0.88 12.47
CA CYS A 188 33.36 0.35 11.69
C CYS A 188 34.08 -0.83 12.33
N TRP A 189 34.54 -1.73 11.48
CA TRP A 189 35.37 -2.89 11.85
C TRP A 189 36.57 -2.99 10.91
N SER A 190 37.73 -3.36 11.44
CA SER A 190 38.92 -3.61 10.63
C SER A 190 39.73 -4.76 11.20
N GLY A 191 40.30 -5.58 10.32
CA GLY A 191 41.15 -6.70 10.73
C GLY A 191 41.60 -7.54 9.55
N THR A 192 42.55 -8.44 9.79
CA THR A 192 42.98 -9.43 8.79
C THR A 192 41.96 -10.57 8.62
N SER A 193 41.10 -10.74 9.61
CA SER A 193 39.92 -11.61 9.58
C SER A 193 38.82 -10.99 10.43
N LEU A 194 37.57 -11.09 9.97
CA LEU A 194 36.40 -10.65 10.71
C LEU A 194 35.54 -11.86 11.05
N ARG A 195 34.92 -11.86 12.23
CA ARG A 195 34.02 -12.94 12.65
C ARG A 195 32.58 -12.43 12.64
N ALA A 196 31.64 -13.35 12.46
CA ALA A 196 30.22 -12.99 12.43
C ALA A 196 29.79 -12.32 13.75
N GLU A 197 30.32 -12.77 14.89
CA GLU A 197 29.95 -12.27 16.22
C GLU A 197 30.33 -10.80 16.43
N ASP A 198 31.27 -10.28 15.63
CA ASP A 198 31.70 -8.88 15.71
C ASP A 198 30.59 -7.93 15.17
N PHE A 199 29.64 -8.45 14.37
CA PHE A 199 28.53 -7.69 13.79
C PHE A 199 27.24 -7.76 14.63
N PRO A 200 26.40 -6.71 14.57
CA PRO A 200 25.16 -6.65 15.34
C PRO A 200 24.19 -7.75 14.92
N ALA A 201 23.52 -8.32 15.93
CA ALA A 201 22.65 -9.49 15.80
C ALA A 201 21.65 -9.44 14.64
N PRO A 202 20.91 -8.34 14.38
CA PRO A 202 19.99 -8.30 13.25
C PRO A 202 20.75 -8.48 11.93
N LEU A 203 21.76 -7.67 11.62
CA LEU A 203 22.37 -7.67 10.29
C LEU A 203 23.54 -8.64 10.12
N ARG A 204 23.96 -9.33 11.19
CA ARG A 204 25.13 -10.20 11.25
C ARG A 204 25.27 -11.12 10.04
N GLY A 205 24.23 -11.88 9.74
CA GLY A 205 24.27 -12.88 8.67
C GLY A 205 24.52 -12.25 7.29
N GLN A 206 23.90 -11.10 7.02
CA GLN A 206 24.02 -10.42 5.73
C GLN A 206 25.37 -9.73 5.56
N ILE A 207 25.85 -9.04 6.61
CA ILE A 207 27.16 -8.39 6.60
C ILE A 207 28.27 -9.45 6.47
N PHE A 208 28.21 -10.51 7.27
CA PHE A 208 29.19 -11.59 7.21
C PHE A 208 29.14 -12.35 5.89
N GLY A 209 27.95 -12.62 5.34
CA GLY A 209 27.81 -13.21 4.01
C GLY A 209 28.47 -12.36 2.92
N THR A 210 28.31 -11.03 2.99
CA THR A 210 28.95 -10.11 2.05
C THR A 210 30.48 -10.08 2.22
N TYR A 211 30.97 -10.14 3.46
CA TYR A 211 32.39 -10.27 3.75
C TYR A 211 32.99 -11.55 3.14
N VAL A 212 32.31 -12.69 3.29
CA VAL A 212 32.71 -13.97 2.69
C VAL A 212 32.73 -13.86 1.17
N ASP A 213 31.72 -13.25 0.56
CA ASP A 213 31.65 -13.00 -0.88
C ASP A 213 32.82 -12.12 -1.37
N LEU A 214 33.14 -11.03 -0.67
CA LEU A 214 34.30 -10.20 -1.00
C LEU A 214 35.63 -10.97 -0.86
N SER A 215 35.74 -11.84 0.15
CA SER A 215 36.95 -12.63 0.41
C SER A 215 37.26 -13.63 -0.70
N THR A 216 36.23 -14.15 -1.38
CA THR A 216 36.36 -15.18 -2.43
C THR A 216 36.45 -14.63 -3.84
N ARG A 217 35.98 -13.39 -4.07
CA ARG A 217 35.97 -12.74 -5.39
C ARG A 217 37.23 -11.89 -5.63
N PRO A 218 37.57 -11.53 -6.88
CA PRO A 218 38.75 -10.70 -7.19
C PRO A 218 38.58 -9.21 -6.85
N PHE A 219 37.42 -8.80 -6.34
CA PHE A 219 37.13 -7.39 -6.01
C PHE A 219 37.90 -6.93 -4.75
N THR A 220 38.27 -5.66 -4.73
CA THR A 220 38.91 -5.01 -3.57
C THR A 220 37.92 -4.17 -2.77
N GLU A 221 36.83 -3.73 -3.38
CA GLU A 221 35.79 -2.87 -2.79
C GLU A 221 34.42 -3.44 -3.15
N MET A 222 33.49 -3.44 -2.19
CA MET A 222 32.10 -3.82 -2.39
C MET A 222 31.20 -2.99 -1.48
N GLY A 223 30.44 -2.08 -2.09
CA GLY A 223 29.26 -1.50 -1.43
C GLY A 223 28.11 -2.50 -1.48
N THR A 224 27.25 -2.50 -0.49
CA THR A 224 26.00 -3.26 -0.50
C THR A 224 24.98 -2.63 0.45
N THR A 225 23.78 -3.17 0.40
CA THR A 225 22.65 -2.78 1.23
C THR A 225 22.20 -4.01 1.99
N VAL A 226 22.17 -3.95 3.32
CA VAL A 226 21.69 -5.06 4.16
C VAL A 226 20.43 -4.64 4.88
N GLY A 227 19.46 -5.54 4.93
CA GLY A 227 18.11 -5.27 5.41
C GLY A 227 17.34 -6.56 5.66
N ILE A 228 16.82 -6.78 6.86
CA ILE A 228 15.96 -7.96 7.15
C ILE A 228 14.48 -7.59 7.13
N ASP A 229 14.14 -6.38 7.59
CA ASP A 229 12.78 -5.88 7.62
C ASP A 229 12.76 -4.37 7.36
N ASN A 230 11.56 -3.81 7.25
CA ASN A 230 11.35 -2.36 7.06
C ASN A 230 11.18 -1.63 8.41
N ASP A 231 11.46 -2.27 9.55
CA ASP A 231 11.22 -1.68 10.87
C ASP A 231 12.39 -0.79 11.28
N GLU A 232 12.10 0.51 11.38
CA GLU A 232 13.07 1.52 11.79
C GLU A 232 13.61 1.30 13.22
N LYS A 233 12.90 0.51 14.06
CA LYS A 233 13.21 0.33 15.49
C LYS A 233 14.17 -0.81 15.78
N THR A 234 14.37 -1.74 14.85
CA THR A 234 15.11 -2.99 15.12
C THR A 234 16.59 -2.91 14.75
N GLY A 235 17.05 -1.80 14.14
CA GLY A 235 18.43 -1.68 13.64
C GLY A 235 18.71 -2.70 12.52
N SER A 236 17.66 -3.13 11.83
CA SER A 236 17.62 -4.19 10.84
C SER A 236 17.97 -3.74 9.43
N ILE A 237 18.36 -2.47 9.25
CA ILE A 237 18.62 -1.80 7.98
C ILE A 237 19.96 -1.08 8.08
N ALA A 238 20.84 -1.30 7.10
CA ALA A 238 22.05 -0.50 6.97
C ALA A 238 22.61 -0.45 5.54
N ALA A 239 23.35 0.61 5.24
CA ALA A 239 24.23 0.71 4.09
C ALA A 239 25.63 0.24 4.51
N VAL A 240 26.24 -0.66 3.75
CA VAL A 240 27.49 -1.31 4.14
C VAL A 240 28.52 -1.18 3.04
N LEU A 241 29.71 -0.67 3.40
CA LEU A 241 30.86 -0.63 2.52
C LEU A 241 31.94 -1.57 3.06
N LEU A 242 32.32 -2.54 2.25
CA LEU A 242 33.40 -3.48 2.55
C LEU A 242 34.60 -3.22 1.65
N TYR A 243 35.78 -3.34 2.24
CA TYR A 243 37.06 -3.12 1.58
C TYR A 243 38.06 -4.21 1.93
N ARG A 244 38.89 -4.58 0.96
CA ARG A 244 40.00 -5.50 1.10
C ARG A 244 41.23 -4.96 0.36
N LYS A 245 42.32 -4.74 1.10
CA LYS A 245 43.63 -4.39 0.53
C LYS A 245 44.74 -5.06 1.33
N ALA A 246 45.67 -5.73 0.64
CA ALA A 246 46.84 -6.36 1.24
C ALA A 246 46.51 -7.27 2.45
N GLY A 247 45.40 -8.02 2.38
CA GLY A 247 44.95 -8.91 3.44
C GLY A 247 44.26 -8.24 4.64
N LEU A 248 44.15 -6.90 4.63
CA LEU A 248 43.36 -6.15 5.60
C LEU A 248 41.95 -5.92 5.07
N TYR A 249 40.96 -6.20 5.91
CA TYR A 249 39.56 -5.90 5.68
C TYR A 249 39.14 -4.68 6.49
N LYS A 250 38.28 -3.87 5.87
CA LYS A 250 37.53 -2.81 6.56
C LYS A 250 36.06 -2.94 6.20
N VAL A 251 35.21 -2.67 7.18
CA VAL A 251 33.76 -2.64 7.03
C VAL A 251 33.28 -1.35 7.65
N ILE A 252 32.51 -0.58 6.89
CA ILE A 252 31.83 0.63 7.33
C ILE A 252 30.34 0.37 7.22
N VAL A 253 29.59 0.70 8.25
CA VAL A 253 28.14 0.52 8.30
C VAL A 253 27.50 1.84 8.71
N ASP A 254 26.66 2.36 7.83
CA ASP A 254 25.83 3.53 8.06
C ASP A 254 24.38 3.10 8.30
N TYR A 255 23.93 3.29 9.54
CA TYR A 255 22.55 3.04 9.96
C TYR A 255 21.67 4.27 9.77
N ALA A 256 22.19 5.44 10.12
CA ALA A 256 21.40 6.66 10.25
C ALA A 256 20.87 7.11 8.89
N ASP A 257 21.75 7.20 7.90
CA ASP A 257 21.38 7.64 6.57
C ASP A 257 20.57 6.55 5.83
N ALA A 258 20.87 5.28 6.06
CA ALA A 258 20.10 4.16 5.51
C ALA A 258 18.65 4.15 6.03
N VAL A 259 18.44 4.34 7.33
CA VAL A 259 17.09 4.50 7.93
C VAL A 259 16.42 5.77 7.41
N GLY A 260 17.16 6.86 7.28
CA GLY A 260 16.66 8.10 6.68
C GLY A 260 16.13 7.90 5.25
N ALA A 261 16.90 7.22 4.41
CA ALA A 261 16.51 6.88 3.04
C ALA A 261 15.26 6.00 3.00
N HIS A 262 15.19 4.95 3.83
CA HIS A 262 14.00 4.10 3.94
C HIS A 262 12.76 4.91 4.32
N ARG A 263 12.87 5.79 5.31
CA ARG A 263 11.77 6.66 5.76
C ARG A 263 11.26 7.55 4.63
N VAL A 264 12.16 8.19 3.88
CA VAL A 264 11.79 9.05 2.75
C VAL A 264 11.10 8.25 1.64
N ILE A 265 11.61 7.05 1.33
CA ILE A 265 11.02 6.18 0.31
C ILE A 265 9.64 5.69 0.72
N LEU A 266 9.47 5.22 1.95
CA LEU A 266 8.16 4.82 2.49
C LEU A 266 7.18 6.00 2.45
N ARG A 267 7.66 7.21 2.79
CA ARG A 267 6.85 8.43 2.69
C ARG A 267 6.33 8.69 1.29
N LEU A 268 7.23 8.68 0.31
CA LEU A 268 6.87 8.89 -1.08
C LEU A 268 5.92 7.81 -1.57
N PHE A 269 6.15 6.55 -1.20
CA PHE A 269 5.29 5.43 -1.57
C PHE A 269 3.85 5.63 -1.09
N TYR A 270 3.64 5.92 0.19
CA TYR A 270 2.28 6.09 0.74
C TYR A 270 1.59 7.36 0.25
N VAL A 271 2.33 8.46 0.01
CA VAL A 271 1.78 9.67 -0.61
C VAL A 271 1.28 9.38 -2.03
N LEU A 272 2.12 8.75 -2.86
CA LEU A 272 1.76 8.41 -4.24
C LEU A 272 0.57 7.45 -4.28
N CYS A 273 0.58 6.41 -3.44
CA CYS A 273 -0.54 5.48 -3.31
C CYS A 273 -1.82 6.22 -2.89
N SER A 274 -1.76 7.09 -1.88
CA SER A 274 -2.94 7.83 -1.40
C SER A 274 -3.56 8.71 -2.50
N VAL A 275 -2.73 9.44 -3.25
CA VAL A 275 -3.19 10.31 -4.35
C VAL A 275 -3.78 9.47 -5.48
N ALA A 276 -3.03 8.47 -5.96
CA ALA A 276 -3.47 7.63 -7.07
C ALA A 276 -4.75 6.86 -6.72
N HIS A 277 -4.81 6.21 -5.56
CA HIS A 277 -5.97 5.41 -5.15
C HIS A 277 -7.21 6.29 -4.96
N SER A 278 -7.06 7.49 -4.40
CA SER A 278 -8.15 8.47 -4.31
C SER A 278 -8.72 8.79 -5.70
N ILE A 279 -7.84 9.13 -6.66
CA ILE A 279 -8.26 9.46 -8.02
C ILE A 279 -9.05 8.29 -8.63
N TRP A 280 -8.52 7.06 -8.57
CA TRP A 280 -9.16 5.90 -9.18
C TRP A 280 -10.49 5.53 -8.52
N ILE A 281 -10.55 5.53 -7.19
CA ILE A 281 -11.76 5.18 -6.43
C ILE A 281 -12.83 6.25 -6.63
N TYR A 282 -12.51 7.52 -6.44
CA TYR A 282 -13.51 8.59 -6.54
C TYR A 282 -13.95 8.82 -7.99
N LEU A 283 -13.06 8.69 -8.98
CA LEU A 283 -13.44 8.72 -10.39
C LEU A 283 -14.41 7.59 -10.73
N ALA A 284 -14.16 6.37 -10.26
CA ALA A 284 -15.07 5.25 -10.46
C ALA A 284 -16.45 5.51 -9.86
N LEU A 285 -16.50 5.99 -8.60
CA LEU A 285 -17.76 6.34 -7.94
C LEU A 285 -18.50 7.46 -8.69
N PHE A 286 -17.77 8.48 -9.17
CA PHE A 286 -18.32 9.55 -9.99
C PHE A 286 -18.92 9.02 -11.30
N LEU A 287 -18.19 8.15 -12.03
CA LEU A 287 -18.66 7.57 -13.29
C LEU A 287 -19.91 6.70 -13.08
N ILE A 288 -19.95 5.92 -12.00
CA ILE A 288 -21.12 5.12 -11.62
C ILE A 288 -22.31 6.05 -11.32
N ALA A 289 -22.13 7.06 -10.49
CA ALA A 289 -23.19 8.01 -10.13
C ALA A 289 -23.69 8.79 -11.36
N PHE A 290 -22.78 9.24 -12.23
CA PHE A 290 -23.10 9.92 -13.47
C PHE A 290 -23.92 9.02 -14.40
N HIS A 291 -23.50 7.77 -14.58
CA HIS A 291 -24.23 6.79 -15.38
C HIS A 291 -25.65 6.58 -14.82
N HIS A 292 -25.79 6.35 -13.51
CA HIS A 292 -27.10 6.15 -12.88
C HIS A 292 -28.01 7.36 -13.09
N ARG A 293 -27.50 8.58 -12.91
CA ARG A 293 -28.26 9.83 -13.15
C ARG A 293 -28.68 9.99 -14.62
N ARG A 294 -27.75 9.76 -15.56
CA ARG A 294 -28.01 9.94 -17.00
C ARG A 294 -29.08 8.98 -17.53
N PHE A 295 -29.05 7.72 -17.11
CA PHE A 295 -29.99 6.72 -17.61
C PHE A 295 -31.31 6.67 -16.83
N SER A 296 -31.35 7.14 -15.58
CA SER A 296 -32.63 7.33 -14.87
C SER A 296 -33.50 8.40 -15.53
N ARG A 297 -32.91 9.46 -16.10
CA ARG A 297 -33.64 10.54 -16.78
C ARG A 297 -34.26 10.10 -18.11
N ARG A 298 -33.66 9.13 -18.80
CA ARG A 298 -34.19 8.59 -20.07
C ARG A 298 -35.42 7.68 -19.89
N GLY A 299 -35.52 6.99 -18.74
CA GLY A 299 -36.69 6.17 -18.42
C GLY A 299 -37.97 6.98 -18.17
N HIS A 300 -37.85 8.23 -17.73
CA HIS A 300 -38.99 9.15 -17.54
C HIS A 300 -39.36 9.96 -18.80
N ALA A 301 -38.51 9.96 -19.82
CA ALA A 301 -38.75 10.69 -21.06
C ALA A 301 -39.41 9.84 -22.16
N MET A 302 -39.71 8.56 -21.91
CA MET A 302 -40.63 7.83 -22.76
C MET A 302 -42.05 8.24 -22.37
N PRO A 303 -42.87 8.79 -23.29
CA PRO A 303 -44.29 8.85 -23.08
C PRO A 303 -44.75 7.42 -22.78
N SER A 304 -45.50 7.26 -21.69
CA SER A 304 -46.34 6.08 -21.48
C SER A 304 -47.01 5.78 -22.82
N ALA A 305 -46.59 4.71 -23.50
CA ALA A 305 -47.34 4.16 -24.61
C ALA A 305 -48.76 4.00 -24.10
N GLY A 306 -49.67 4.82 -24.65
CA GLY A 306 -51.03 4.93 -24.17
C GLY A 306 -51.61 3.56 -23.99
N LYS A 307 -52.39 3.38 -22.93
CA LYS A 307 -53.40 2.32 -22.87
C LYS A 307 -54.16 2.39 -24.18
N ILE A 308 -53.88 1.45 -25.10
CA ILE A 308 -54.78 1.18 -26.21
C ILE A 308 -56.02 0.62 -25.53
N SER A 309 -57.03 1.48 -25.40
CA SER A 309 -58.35 1.13 -24.93
C SER A 309 -58.89 0.05 -25.85
N SER A 310 -59.16 -1.13 -25.30
CA SER A 310 -59.73 -2.28 -26.00
C SER A 310 -61.23 -2.11 -26.28
N ALA A 311 -61.64 -0.93 -26.76
CA ALA A 311 -63.05 -0.62 -26.99
C ALA A 311 -63.22 0.15 -28.30
N GLN A 312 -63.14 -0.58 -29.42
CA GLN A 312 -63.92 -0.35 -30.65
C GLN A 312 -63.56 -1.43 -31.67
N VAL A 313 -64.15 -2.62 -31.48
CA VAL A 313 -64.39 -3.54 -32.60
C VAL A 313 -65.81 -3.21 -33.08
N PRO A 314 -66.00 -2.72 -34.32
CA PRO A 314 -67.35 -2.51 -34.86
C PRO A 314 -68.06 -3.86 -35.03
N PRO A 315 -69.38 -3.93 -34.85
CA PRO A 315 -70.11 -5.18 -34.93
C PRO A 315 -70.11 -5.72 -36.37
N PHE A 316 -69.97 -7.03 -36.46
CA PHE A 316 -70.08 -7.82 -37.68
C PHE A 316 -71.50 -7.67 -38.24
N GLU A 317 -71.65 -7.06 -39.42
CA GLU A 317 -72.90 -7.10 -40.17
C GLU A 317 -73.12 -8.52 -40.72
N THR A 318 -74.16 -9.20 -40.23
CA THR A 318 -74.73 -10.37 -40.87
C THR A 318 -75.51 -9.92 -42.11
N GLY A 319 -74.92 -10.08 -43.31
CA GLY A 319 -75.64 -9.90 -44.57
C GLY A 319 -76.69 -11.02 -44.79
N PRO A 320 -77.83 -10.73 -45.44
CA PRO A 320 -78.92 -11.68 -45.59
C PRO A 320 -78.61 -12.75 -46.65
N SER A 321 -79.11 -13.95 -46.38
CA SER A 321 -79.22 -15.08 -47.29
C SER A 321 -79.96 -14.72 -48.58
N GLY A 322 -79.40 -15.09 -49.73
CA GLY A 322 -80.09 -15.07 -51.03
C GLY A 322 -79.32 -15.82 -52.11
N ILE A 323 -79.70 -17.09 -52.33
CA ILE A 323 -79.52 -17.85 -53.59
C ILE A 323 -80.65 -17.36 -54.53
N PRO A 324 -80.46 -17.03 -55.84
CA PRO A 324 -80.15 -17.97 -56.95
C PRO A 324 -79.31 -17.35 -58.11
N ASN A 325 -78.80 -18.02 -59.15
CA ASN A 325 -78.99 -19.33 -59.81
C ASN A 325 -77.61 -19.94 -60.12
#